data_AF-A0A1F9V3Q5-F1
#
_entry.id   AF-A0A1F9V3Q5-F1
#
_cell.length_a   1.000
_cell.length_b   1.000
_cell.length_c   1.000
_cell.angle_alpha   90.00
_cell.angle_beta   90.00
_cell.angle_gamma   90.00
#
_symmetry.space_group_name_H-M   'P 1'
#
loop_
_entity.id
_entity.type
_entity.pdbx_description
1 polymer ?
#
loop_
_entity_poly.entity_id
_entity_poly.type
_entity_poly.pdbx_seq_one_letter_code
_entity_poly.pdbx_strand_id
1 'polypeptide(L)'
;MDDWDNVRNRIKELENSFLRSDSEVRSTLDSVSVADFWKRRYEEEKLSWEDALAAKEKEQGRIQSKFLEDEQNIREMSFKLKELEQRMASERALWEERSKVGRLEAELEKKKVEWDDKTLLFRDEIERLRSAVRSAQPAPPAAKPAPAPPSADATRLLEEERQAFRRQIEAITQEGQKKIQALESERQALDKQIKSLESFSREGKEKSATLEQEMALLVEERSRKLSQIEEREKEHFRTFEDMARGFAHKIRVTMGVVSGSLNSCLSDPEAGDAHKARLSATGESAREVLTLIEDFLALAETPDAALMPCDPNRIAAAALGGAEDAAKAAGARLEKSLAENLNPIQADEALLTGALKQLILNAVEASPGGSAVIVATEGDPDSGSVRFKIADSGPGIAEDMVRKAFQPFFTTKKKRKGLGLTIAKRAVDLHHGTLTVTSAPGKGTLITVEIFLPRP
;
A
#
# COMPACT_ATOMS: atom_id res chain seq x y z
N MET A 1 9.12 -20.26 1.78
CA MET A 1 9.37 -20.96 3.06
C MET A 1 10.55 -21.91 2.92
N ASP A 2 10.56 -22.76 1.89
CA ASP A 2 11.64 -23.74 1.62
C ASP A 2 13.05 -23.13 1.42
N ASP A 3 13.16 -21.92 0.88
CA ASP A 3 14.46 -21.26 0.66
C ASP A 3 15.11 -20.78 1.98
N TRP A 4 14.30 -20.40 2.97
CA TRP A 4 14.76 -19.93 4.28
C TRP A 4 15.28 -21.05 5.16
N ASP A 5 14.64 -22.21 5.11
CA ASP A 5 15.14 -23.40 5.78
C ASP A 5 16.43 -23.91 5.13
N ASN A 6 16.59 -23.69 3.82
CA ASN A 6 17.82 -24.02 3.11
C ASN A 6 18.98 -23.09 3.49
N VAL A 7 18.73 -21.77 3.54
CA VAL A 7 19.69 -20.76 4.05
C VAL A 7 20.04 -21.06 5.50
N ARG A 8 19.06 -21.34 6.35
CA ARG A 8 19.27 -21.74 7.76
C ARG A 8 20.10 -23.02 7.89
N ASN A 9 19.82 -24.03 7.08
CA ASN A 9 20.58 -25.27 7.09
C ASN A 9 22.02 -25.04 6.61
N ARG A 10 22.22 -24.14 5.64
CA ARG A 10 23.56 -23.75 5.18
C ARG A 10 24.35 -22.98 6.23
N ILE A 11 23.67 -22.08 6.95
CA ILE A 11 24.20 -21.37 8.11
C ILE A 11 24.60 -22.37 9.20
N LYS A 12 23.72 -23.31 9.55
CA LYS A 12 24.00 -24.37 10.52
C LYS A 12 25.12 -25.32 10.09
N GLU A 13 25.22 -25.64 8.80
CA GLU A 13 26.32 -26.42 8.23
C GLU A 13 27.65 -25.67 8.35
N LEU A 14 27.66 -24.37 8.05
CA LEU A 14 28.84 -23.51 8.18
C LEU A 14 29.25 -23.34 9.65
N GLU A 15 28.30 -23.06 10.56
CA GLU A 15 28.48 -23.01 12.02
C GLU A 15 29.09 -24.30 12.57
N ASN A 16 28.61 -25.46 12.11
CA ASN A 16 29.12 -26.76 12.54
C ASN A 16 30.48 -27.13 11.94
N SER A 17 30.81 -26.58 10.76
CA SER A 17 32.10 -26.83 10.10
C SER A 17 33.26 -26.02 10.69
N PHE A 18 32.97 -24.83 11.22
CA PHE A 18 33.99 -23.83 11.56
C PHE A 18 34.44 -23.87 13.02
N LEU A 19 33.57 -24.30 13.94
CA LEU A 19 33.76 -24.12 15.39
C LEU A 19 33.34 -25.36 16.17
N ARG A 20 34.24 -26.37 16.20
CA ARG A 20 34.17 -27.43 17.20
C ARG A 20 34.97 -27.00 18.43
N SER A 21 34.39 -26.22 19.36
CA SER A 21 34.60 -26.40 20.82
C SER A 21 34.21 -25.25 21.76
N ASP A 22 33.64 -24.11 21.33
CA ASP A 22 33.40 -23.02 22.28
C ASP A 22 31.96 -22.52 22.35
N SER A 23 31.33 -22.65 23.53
CA SER A 23 29.93 -22.29 23.78
C SER A 23 29.70 -20.78 23.85
N GLU A 24 30.72 -20.00 24.20
CA GLU A 24 30.64 -18.54 24.24
C GLU A 24 30.63 -17.90 22.84
N VAL A 25 31.36 -18.49 21.88
CA VAL A 25 31.35 -18.04 20.48
C VAL A 25 30.02 -18.37 19.79
N ARG A 26 29.41 -19.51 20.14
CA ARG A 26 28.05 -19.86 19.70
C ARG A 26 27.00 -18.88 20.26
N SER A 27 27.08 -18.56 21.55
CA SER A 27 26.18 -17.61 22.22
C SER A 27 26.26 -16.20 21.61
N THR A 28 27.46 -15.74 21.25
CA THR A 28 27.66 -14.42 20.64
C THR A 28 27.24 -14.38 19.16
N LEU A 29 27.42 -15.46 18.39
CA LEU A 29 26.86 -15.58 17.04
C LEU A 29 25.33 -15.71 17.05
N ASP A 30 24.76 -16.47 17.98
CA ASP A 30 23.31 -16.58 18.19
C ASP A 30 22.70 -15.22 18.57
N SER A 31 23.44 -14.34 19.26
CA SER A 31 22.99 -12.98 19.58
C SER A 31 23.17 -11.96 18.43
N VAL A 32 23.97 -12.28 17.41
CA VAL A 32 24.35 -11.38 16.29
C VAL A 32 23.87 -11.95 14.94
N SER A 33 22.87 -12.83 14.95
CA SER A 33 22.30 -13.39 13.73
C SER A 33 21.65 -12.29 12.90
N VAL A 34 22.40 -11.75 11.94
CA VAL A 34 21.94 -10.87 10.87
C VAL A 34 20.69 -11.48 10.20
N ALA A 35 20.63 -12.81 10.13
CA ALA A 35 19.45 -13.55 9.68
C ALA A 35 18.22 -13.33 10.58
N ASP A 36 18.37 -13.30 11.90
CA ASP A 36 17.26 -13.02 12.82
C ASP A 36 16.82 -11.55 12.78
N PHE A 37 17.74 -10.60 12.55
CA PHE A 37 17.40 -9.20 12.33
C PHE A 37 16.56 -9.01 11.06
N TRP A 38 17.03 -9.52 9.92
CA TRP A 38 16.29 -9.43 8.65
C TRP A 38 14.98 -10.20 8.69
N LYS A 39 14.94 -11.34 9.40
CA LYS A 39 13.71 -12.10 9.63
C LYS A 39 12.69 -11.30 10.43
N ARG A 40 13.08 -10.66 11.54
CA ARG A 40 12.16 -9.80 12.31
C ARG A 40 11.64 -8.65 11.45
N ARG A 41 12.52 -7.97 10.72
CA ARG A 41 12.12 -6.86 9.85
C ARG A 41 11.19 -7.31 8.72
N TYR A 42 11.44 -8.48 8.13
CA TYR A 42 10.57 -9.10 7.13
C TYR A 42 9.21 -9.48 7.74
N GLU A 43 9.19 -10.10 8.92
CA GLU A 43 7.96 -10.46 9.63
C GLU A 43 7.13 -9.23 10.02
N GLU A 44 7.77 -8.16 10.49
CA GLU A 44 7.14 -6.87 10.83
C GLU A 44 6.53 -6.19 9.60
N GLU A 45 7.29 -6.05 8.51
CA GLU A 45 6.75 -5.48 7.26
C GLU A 45 5.63 -6.35 6.69
N LYS A 46 5.80 -7.68 6.71
CA LYS A 46 4.77 -8.62 6.25
C LYS A 46 3.47 -8.48 7.06
N LEU A 47 3.56 -8.39 8.38
CA LEU A 47 2.40 -8.24 9.25
C LEU A 47 1.67 -6.92 9.00
N SER A 48 2.42 -5.82 8.82
CA SER A 48 1.84 -4.51 8.49
C SER A 48 1.04 -4.54 7.18
N TRP A 49 1.52 -5.23 6.16
CA TRP A 49 0.80 -5.40 4.90
C TRP A 49 -0.41 -6.33 5.02
N GLU A 50 -0.34 -7.37 5.85
CA GLU A 50 -1.46 -8.28 6.11
C GLU A 50 -2.61 -7.56 6.83
N ASP A 51 -2.30 -6.71 7.81
CA ASP A 51 -3.29 -5.89 8.50
C ASP A 51 -3.98 -4.89 7.56
N ALA A 52 -3.20 -4.24 6.69
CA ALA A 52 -3.73 -3.29 5.71
C ALA A 52 -4.65 -3.98 4.68
N LEU A 53 -4.28 -5.17 4.20
CA LEU A 53 -5.08 -5.95 3.28
C LEU A 53 -6.37 -6.46 3.96
N ALA A 54 -6.27 -7.00 5.17
CA ALA A 54 -7.42 -7.48 5.94
C ALA A 54 -8.45 -6.38 6.23
N ALA A 55 -8.00 -5.15 6.50
CA ALA A 55 -8.88 -4.00 6.68
C ALA A 55 -9.67 -3.67 5.40
N LYS A 56 -9.03 -3.75 4.23
CA LYS A 56 -9.67 -3.52 2.92
C LYS A 56 -10.62 -4.65 2.55
N GLU A 57 -10.25 -5.92 2.76
CA GLU A 57 -11.12 -7.08 2.57
C GLU A 57 -12.39 -7.01 3.41
N LYS A 58 -12.27 -6.57 4.68
CA LYS A 58 -13.41 -6.38 5.56
C LYS A 58 -14.37 -5.31 5.05
N GLU A 59 -13.86 -4.19 4.52
CA GLU A 59 -14.70 -3.16 3.92
C GLU A 59 -15.35 -3.65 2.63
N GLN A 60 -14.64 -4.42 1.79
CA GLN A 60 -15.20 -5.05 0.59
C GLN A 60 -16.37 -5.96 0.95
N GLY A 61 -16.20 -6.82 1.96
CA GLY A 61 -17.26 -7.72 2.45
C GLY A 61 -18.50 -6.95 2.95
N ARG A 62 -18.29 -5.82 3.63
CA ARG A 62 -19.39 -4.95 4.10
C ARG A 62 -20.16 -4.32 2.94
N ILE A 63 -19.46 -3.86 1.91
CA ILE A 63 -20.06 -3.30 0.69
C ILE A 63 -20.85 -4.36 -0.06
N GLN A 64 -20.29 -5.57 -0.25
CA GLN A 64 -20.96 -6.68 -0.93
C GLN A 64 -22.21 -7.14 -0.19
N SER A 65 -22.15 -7.26 1.14
CA SER A 65 -23.31 -7.64 1.95
C SER A 65 -24.46 -6.63 1.81
N LYS A 66 -24.15 -5.34 1.90
CA LYS A 66 -25.14 -4.28 1.72
C LYS A 66 -25.71 -4.25 0.30
N PHE A 67 -24.87 -4.48 -0.70
CA PHE A 67 -25.30 -4.58 -2.09
C PHE A 67 -26.32 -5.71 -2.31
N LEU A 68 -26.09 -6.89 -1.72
CA LEU A 68 -27.00 -8.03 -1.82
C LEU A 68 -28.37 -7.73 -1.20
N GLU A 69 -28.37 -7.03 -0.05
CA GLU A 69 -29.58 -6.60 0.65
C GLU A 69 -30.36 -5.57 -0.17
N ASP A 70 -29.68 -4.56 -0.73
CA ASP A 70 -30.30 -3.55 -1.60
C ASP A 70 -30.91 -4.19 -2.87
N GLU A 71 -30.23 -5.17 -3.47
CA GLU A 71 -30.73 -5.87 -4.67
C GLU A 71 -31.99 -6.69 -4.35
N GLN A 72 -32.04 -7.35 -3.19
CA GLN A 72 -33.23 -8.07 -2.74
C GLN A 72 -34.40 -7.10 -2.49
N ASN A 73 -34.14 -5.97 -1.82
CA ASN A 73 -35.15 -4.93 -1.57
C ASN A 73 -35.72 -4.35 -2.87
N ILE A 74 -34.88 -4.07 -3.86
CA ILE A 74 -35.32 -3.58 -5.18
C ILE A 74 -36.23 -4.62 -5.86
N ARG A 75 -35.88 -5.91 -5.82
CA ARG A 75 -36.71 -6.97 -6.42
C ARG A 75 -38.08 -7.08 -5.74
N GLU A 76 -38.12 -7.03 -4.41
CA GLU A 76 -39.38 -7.07 -3.66
C GLU A 76 -40.27 -5.86 -3.95
N MET A 77 -39.69 -4.65 -3.97
CA MET A 77 -40.42 -3.43 -4.30
C MET A 77 -40.90 -3.42 -5.75
N SER A 78 -40.09 -3.91 -6.69
CA SER A 78 -40.47 -4.02 -8.11
C SER A 78 -41.65 -4.99 -8.30
N PHE A 79 -41.68 -6.08 -7.53
CA PHE A 79 -42.81 -7.01 -7.52
C PHE A 79 -44.08 -6.33 -7.00
N LYS A 80 -44.00 -5.62 -5.87
CA LYS A 80 -45.13 -4.84 -5.31
C LYS A 80 -45.62 -3.79 -6.29
N LEU A 81 -44.73 -3.07 -6.96
CA LEU A 81 -45.06 -2.08 -7.97
C LEU A 81 -45.87 -2.71 -9.11
N LYS A 82 -45.45 -3.87 -9.61
CA LYS A 82 -46.14 -4.60 -10.68
C LYS A 82 -47.54 -5.07 -10.26
N GLU A 83 -47.68 -5.55 -9.03
CA GLU A 83 -48.98 -5.92 -8.48
C GLU A 83 -49.91 -4.71 -8.36
N LEU A 84 -49.38 -3.58 -7.92
CA LEU A 84 -50.11 -2.32 -7.77
C LEU A 84 -50.55 -1.76 -9.13
N GLU A 85 -49.70 -1.86 -10.15
CA GLU A 85 -50.03 -1.50 -11.54
C GLU A 85 -51.18 -2.37 -12.10
N GLN A 86 -51.19 -3.68 -11.82
CA GLN A 86 -52.30 -4.57 -12.18
C GLN A 86 -53.61 -4.20 -11.47
N ARG A 87 -53.55 -3.87 -10.17
CA ARG A 87 -54.72 -3.43 -9.40
C ARG A 87 -55.28 -2.12 -9.95
N MET A 88 -54.41 -1.15 -10.25
CA MET A 88 -54.83 0.10 -10.88
C MET A 88 -55.44 -0.09 -12.26
N ALA A 89 -54.89 -0.99 -13.09
CA ALA A 89 -55.46 -1.29 -14.40
C ALA A 89 -56.90 -1.84 -14.27
N SER A 90 -57.12 -2.73 -13.30
CA SER A 90 -58.43 -3.28 -12.98
C SER A 90 -59.42 -2.20 -12.50
N GLU A 91 -59.00 -1.34 -11.56
CA GLU A 91 -59.83 -0.24 -11.04
C GLU A 91 -60.16 0.81 -12.11
N ARG A 92 -59.20 1.14 -12.99
CA ARG A 92 -59.43 2.04 -14.13
C ARG A 92 -60.44 1.46 -15.12
N ALA A 93 -60.35 0.17 -15.42
CA ALA A 93 -61.32 -0.50 -16.29
C ALA A 93 -62.74 -0.46 -15.71
N LEU A 94 -62.88 -0.77 -14.41
CA LEU A 94 -64.16 -0.67 -13.70
C LEU A 94 -64.70 0.76 -13.68
N TRP A 95 -63.84 1.75 -13.48
CA TRP A 95 -64.23 3.15 -13.50
C TRP A 95 -64.67 3.63 -14.89
N GLU A 96 -63.99 3.21 -15.96
CA GLU A 96 -64.39 3.51 -17.34
C GLU A 96 -65.77 2.92 -17.68
N GLU A 97 -66.02 1.68 -17.27
CA GLU A 97 -67.29 1.00 -17.49
C GLU A 97 -68.44 1.70 -16.74
N ARG A 98 -68.23 2.03 -15.45
CA ARG A 98 -69.19 2.81 -14.65
C ARG A 98 -69.44 4.21 -15.25
N SER A 99 -68.40 4.87 -15.75
CA SER A 99 -68.50 6.18 -16.39
C SER A 99 -69.23 6.13 -17.74
N LYS A 100 -69.16 5.01 -18.47
CA LYS A 100 -69.98 4.79 -19.69
C LYS A 100 -71.45 4.64 -19.34
N VAL A 101 -71.79 3.90 -18.28
CA VAL A 101 -73.17 3.75 -17.80
C VAL A 101 -73.78 5.11 -17.47
N GLY A 102 -73.08 5.94 -16.68
CA GLY A 102 -73.56 7.29 -16.36
C GLY A 102 -73.78 8.18 -17.60
N ARG A 103 -72.93 8.06 -18.63
CA ARG A 103 -73.11 8.79 -19.90
C ARG A 103 -74.33 8.32 -20.70
N LEU A 104 -74.51 7.01 -20.83
CA LEU A 104 -75.65 6.43 -21.54
C LEU A 104 -76.97 6.78 -20.86
N GLU A 105 -77.01 6.82 -19.53
CA GLU A 105 -78.18 7.28 -18.78
C GLU A 105 -78.50 8.75 -19.03
N ALA A 106 -77.50 9.62 -19.08
CA ALA A 106 -77.69 11.03 -19.39
C ALA A 106 -78.23 11.23 -20.82
N GLU A 107 -77.73 10.47 -21.80
CA GLU A 107 -78.24 10.47 -23.17
C GLU A 107 -79.67 9.94 -23.28
N LEU A 108 -79.98 8.86 -22.56
CA LEU A 108 -81.33 8.29 -22.51
C LEU A 108 -82.33 9.32 -21.96
N GLU A 109 -81.95 10.04 -20.90
CA GLU A 109 -82.82 11.05 -20.29
C GLU A 109 -83.06 12.22 -21.25
N LYS A 110 -82.02 12.68 -21.95
CA LYS A 110 -82.16 13.71 -22.99
C LYS A 110 -83.12 13.27 -24.09
N LYS A 111 -82.99 12.04 -24.58
CA LYS A 111 -83.90 11.49 -25.59
C LYS A 111 -85.33 11.36 -25.05
N LYS A 112 -85.51 11.01 -23.78
CA LYS A 112 -86.83 10.91 -23.17
C LYS A 112 -87.55 12.25 -23.14
N VAL A 113 -86.87 13.33 -22.72
CA VAL A 113 -87.40 14.70 -22.76
C VAL A 113 -87.80 15.09 -24.20
N GLU A 114 -86.95 14.79 -25.19
CA GLU A 114 -87.27 15.04 -26.61
C GLU A 114 -88.50 14.25 -27.10
N TRP A 115 -88.71 13.03 -26.60
CA TRP A 115 -89.87 12.20 -26.93
C TRP A 115 -91.14 12.69 -26.23
N ASP A 116 -91.05 13.13 -24.98
CA ASP A 116 -92.18 13.70 -24.24
C ASP A 116 -92.66 14.99 -24.92
N ASP A 117 -91.74 15.88 -25.33
CA ASP A 117 -92.04 17.08 -26.12
C ASP A 117 -92.74 16.75 -27.45
N LYS A 118 -92.23 15.76 -28.19
CA LYS A 118 -92.86 15.28 -29.43
C LYS A 118 -94.25 14.70 -29.20
N THR A 119 -94.44 13.97 -28.10
CA THR A 119 -95.73 13.37 -27.75
C THR A 119 -96.76 14.45 -27.41
N LEU A 120 -96.32 15.53 -26.76
CA LEU A 120 -97.16 16.71 -26.51
C LEU A 120 -97.60 17.36 -27.84
N LEU A 121 -96.65 17.59 -28.75
CA LEU A 121 -96.92 18.15 -30.08
C LEU A 121 -97.89 17.28 -30.89
N PHE A 122 -97.70 15.96 -30.90
CA PHE A 122 -98.61 15.04 -31.59
C PHE A 122 -100.00 15.03 -30.96
N ARG A 123 -100.11 15.16 -29.64
CA ARG A 123 -101.41 15.25 -28.95
C ARG A 123 -102.15 16.51 -29.35
N ASP A 124 -101.47 17.66 -29.33
CA ASP A 124 -102.03 18.95 -29.73
C ASP A 124 -102.48 18.92 -31.20
N GLU A 125 -101.70 18.30 -32.07
CA GLU A 125 -102.04 18.16 -33.50
C GLU A 125 -103.23 17.20 -33.71
N ILE A 126 -103.29 16.08 -32.98
CA ILE A 126 -104.46 15.19 -32.99
C ILE A 126 -105.70 15.92 -32.49
N GLU A 127 -105.57 16.78 -31.47
CA GLU A 127 -106.69 17.56 -30.94
C GLU A 127 -107.14 18.65 -31.91
N ARG A 128 -106.20 19.29 -32.61
CA ARG A 128 -106.47 20.17 -33.76
C ARG A 128 -107.20 19.46 -34.89
N LEU A 129 -106.72 18.29 -35.32
CA LEU A 129 -107.36 17.51 -36.37
C LEU A 129 -108.75 17.02 -35.94
N ARG A 130 -108.90 16.58 -34.68
CA ARG A 130 -110.21 16.20 -34.11
C ARG A 130 -111.18 17.37 -33.97
N SER A 131 -110.70 18.58 -33.69
CA SER A 131 -111.55 19.78 -33.68
C SER A 131 -111.94 20.23 -35.08
N ALA A 132 -111.02 20.14 -36.06
CA ALA A 132 -111.31 20.38 -37.48
C ALA A 132 -112.34 19.36 -38.03
N VAL A 133 -112.20 18.07 -37.71
CA VAL A 133 -113.17 17.03 -38.12
C VAL A 133 -114.52 17.21 -37.42
N ARG A 134 -114.54 17.63 -36.14
CA ARG A 134 -115.79 17.97 -35.43
C ARG A 134 -116.53 19.17 -36.02
N SER A 135 -115.85 20.04 -36.77
CA SER A 135 -116.48 21.17 -37.47
C SER A 135 -117.16 20.79 -38.80
N ALA A 136 -117.04 19.54 -39.27
CA ALA A 136 -117.49 19.13 -40.61
C ALA A 136 -118.66 18.12 -40.65
N GLN A 137 -119.10 17.50 -39.54
CA GLN A 137 -120.27 16.58 -39.49
C GLN A 137 -120.66 16.19 -38.03
N PRO A 138 -121.92 15.74 -37.76
CA PRO A 138 -122.34 15.33 -36.41
C PRO A 138 -121.86 13.92 -36.04
N ALA A 139 -121.80 13.68 -34.73
CA ALA A 139 -120.99 12.68 -34.01
C ALA A 139 -121.12 11.18 -34.41
N PRO A 140 -120.01 10.40 -34.42
CA PRO A 140 -120.02 8.94 -34.35
C PRO A 140 -119.78 8.39 -32.92
N PRO A 141 -120.10 7.10 -32.64
CA PRO A 141 -120.15 6.53 -31.30
C PRO A 141 -118.77 6.25 -30.67
N ALA A 142 -118.78 6.13 -29.34
CA ALA A 142 -117.63 6.06 -28.45
C ALA A 142 -116.56 5.02 -28.85
N ALA A 143 -115.34 5.51 -29.09
CA ALA A 143 -114.13 4.69 -29.14
C ALA A 143 -113.76 4.24 -27.71
N LYS A 144 -113.27 3.00 -27.58
CA LYS A 144 -112.73 2.47 -26.31
C LYS A 144 -111.66 3.44 -25.76
N PRO A 145 -111.64 3.70 -24.43
CA PRO A 145 -110.62 4.56 -23.85
C PRO A 145 -109.24 3.94 -24.08
N ALA A 146 -108.31 4.75 -24.56
CA ALA A 146 -106.90 4.42 -24.54
C ALA A 146 -106.49 4.08 -23.09
N PRO A 147 -105.52 3.16 -22.88
CA PRO A 147 -105.02 2.86 -21.54
C PRO A 147 -104.66 4.16 -20.83
N ALA A 148 -105.13 4.33 -19.61
CA ALA A 148 -104.90 5.54 -18.83
C ALA A 148 -103.38 5.78 -18.69
N PRO A 149 -102.91 7.02 -18.85
CA PRO A 149 -101.53 7.35 -18.51
C PRO A 149 -101.25 6.91 -17.07
N PRO A 150 -100.01 6.48 -16.74
CA PRO A 150 -99.66 6.11 -15.38
C PRO A 150 -100.06 7.21 -14.40
N SER A 151 -100.56 6.84 -13.22
CA SER A 151 -101.01 7.82 -12.22
C SER A 151 -99.85 8.74 -11.82
N ALA A 152 -100.17 9.99 -11.47
CA ALA A 152 -99.18 10.98 -11.06
C ALA A 152 -98.25 10.47 -9.92
N ASP A 153 -98.80 9.64 -9.02
CA ASP A 153 -98.07 8.98 -7.96
C ASP A 153 -97.08 7.92 -8.47
N ALA A 154 -97.44 7.12 -9.48
CA ALA A 154 -96.56 6.13 -10.08
C ALA A 154 -95.38 6.78 -10.82
N THR A 155 -95.62 7.90 -11.52
CA THR A 155 -94.54 8.68 -12.14
C THR A 155 -93.61 9.32 -11.11
N ARG A 156 -94.13 9.76 -9.96
CA ARG A 156 -93.33 10.39 -8.90
C ARG A 156 -92.45 9.38 -8.16
N LEU A 157 -92.97 8.19 -7.85
CA LEU A 157 -92.21 7.09 -7.25
C LEU A 157 -91.06 6.62 -8.17
N LEU A 158 -91.32 6.48 -9.47
CA LEU A 158 -90.29 6.14 -10.45
C LEU A 158 -89.19 7.21 -10.56
N GLU A 159 -89.54 8.48 -10.43
CA GLU A 159 -88.57 9.58 -10.46
C GLU A 159 -87.72 9.62 -9.18
N GLU A 160 -88.32 9.33 -8.01
CA GLU A 160 -87.61 9.20 -6.74
C GLU A 160 -86.64 8.00 -6.75
N GLU A 161 -87.05 6.83 -7.27
CA GLU A 161 -86.16 5.66 -7.45
C GLU A 161 -85.01 5.95 -8.42
N ARG A 162 -85.27 6.66 -9.52
CA ARG A 162 -84.24 7.08 -10.49
C ARG A 162 -83.24 8.04 -9.88
N GLN A 163 -83.70 9.03 -9.11
CA GLN A 163 -82.81 9.96 -8.40
C GLN A 163 -81.96 9.24 -7.35
N ALA A 164 -82.52 8.28 -6.62
CA ALA A 164 -81.79 7.45 -5.69
C ALA A 164 -80.69 6.63 -6.40
N PHE A 165 -81.02 6.04 -7.56
CA PHE A 165 -80.07 5.28 -8.36
C PHE A 165 -78.93 6.15 -8.93
N ARG A 166 -79.23 7.36 -9.43
CA ARG A 166 -78.20 8.32 -9.87
C ARG A 166 -77.23 8.69 -8.75
N ARG A 167 -77.74 8.99 -7.55
CA ARG A 167 -76.90 9.30 -6.39
C ARG A 167 -76.00 8.13 -6.03
N GLN A 168 -76.47 6.89 -6.17
CA GLN A 168 -75.64 5.69 -5.98
C GLN A 168 -74.52 5.61 -7.02
N ILE A 169 -74.80 5.84 -8.31
CA ILE A 169 -73.77 5.82 -9.37
C ILE A 169 -72.73 6.93 -9.14
N GLU A 170 -73.14 8.15 -8.82
CA GLU A 170 -72.22 9.25 -8.52
C GLU A 170 -71.33 8.94 -7.31
N ALA A 171 -71.91 8.39 -6.23
CA ALA A 171 -71.15 8.00 -5.05
C ALA A 171 -70.10 6.91 -5.37
N ILE A 172 -70.49 5.87 -6.11
CA ILE A 172 -69.59 4.79 -6.53
C ILE A 172 -68.48 5.32 -7.46
N THR A 173 -68.80 6.27 -8.33
CA THR A 173 -67.84 6.86 -9.28
C THR A 173 -66.81 7.73 -8.54
N GLN A 174 -67.25 8.55 -7.58
CA GLN A 174 -66.36 9.32 -6.72
C GLN A 174 -65.48 8.42 -5.83
N GLU A 175 -66.03 7.33 -5.30
CA GLU A 175 -65.26 6.37 -4.51
C GLU A 175 -64.17 5.69 -5.37
N GLY A 176 -64.50 5.28 -6.59
CA GLY A 176 -63.53 4.74 -7.55
C GLY A 176 -62.42 5.74 -7.90
N GLN A 177 -62.77 7.01 -8.10
CA GLN A 177 -61.80 8.07 -8.39
C GLN A 177 -60.84 8.31 -7.20
N LYS A 178 -61.34 8.28 -5.96
CA LYS A 178 -60.51 8.37 -4.75
C LYS A 178 -59.56 7.17 -4.62
N LYS A 179 -60.04 5.96 -4.90
CA LYS A 179 -59.22 4.73 -4.90
C LYS A 179 -58.09 4.80 -5.92
N ILE A 180 -58.39 5.24 -7.16
CA ILE A 180 -57.37 5.41 -8.20
C ILE A 180 -56.31 6.44 -7.79
N GLN A 181 -56.71 7.59 -7.22
CA GLN A 181 -55.76 8.59 -6.72
C GLN A 181 -54.88 8.07 -5.58
N ALA A 182 -55.45 7.31 -4.64
CA ALA A 182 -54.70 6.71 -3.55
C ALA A 182 -53.65 5.72 -4.09
N LEU A 183 -54.04 4.84 -5.01
CA LEU A 183 -53.12 3.89 -5.66
C LEU A 183 -52.03 4.60 -6.49
N GLU A 184 -52.36 5.69 -7.18
CA GLU A 184 -51.37 6.50 -7.90
C GLU A 184 -50.33 7.12 -6.96
N SER A 185 -50.77 7.60 -5.78
CA SER A 185 -49.85 8.15 -4.78
C SER A 185 -48.91 7.08 -4.21
N GLU A 186 -49.42 5.87 -3.96
CA GLU A 186 -48.62 4.72 -3.49
C GLU A 186 -47.62 4.26 -4.55
N ARG A 187 -48.04 4.18 -5.83
CA ARG A 187 -47.14 3.91 -6.95
C ARG A 187 -46.00 4.92 -7.03
N GLN A 188 -46.30 6.22 -6.94
CA GLN A 188 -45.27 7.26 -6.98
C GLN A 188 -44.30 7.17 -5.80
N ALA A 189 -44.78 6.79 -4.61
CA ALA A 189 -43.92 6.58 -3.45
C ALA A 189 -42.97 5.40 -3.66
N LEU A 190 -43.48 4.26 -4.13
CA LEU A 190 -42.67 3.07 -4.46
C LEU A 190 -41.63 3.37 -5.55
N ASP A 191 -42.02 4.04 -6.63
CA ASP A 191 -41.11 4.40 -7.72
C ASP A 191 -39.96 5.31 -7.26
N LYS A 192 -40.25 6.25 -6.35
CA LYS A 192 -39.21 7.08 -5.71
C LYS A 192 -38.25 6.25 -4.84
N GLN A 193 -38.77 5.28 -4.07
CA GLN A 193 -37.94 4.41 -3.23
C GLN A 193 -37.03 3.51 -4.09
N ILE A 194 -37.55 2.92 -5.16
CA ILE A 194 -36.77 2.10 -6.10
C ILE A 194 -35.64 2.93 -6.71
N LYS A 195 -35.93 4.11 -7.26
CA LYS A 195 -34.91 5.00 -7.83
C LYS A 195 -33.82 5.39 -6.83
N SER A 196 -34.21 5.64 -5.58
CA SER A 196 -33.26 5.91 -4.50
C SER A 196 -32.34 4.71 -4.26
N LEU A 197 -32.88 3.50 -4.11
CA LEU A 197 -32.09 2.29 -3.90
C LEU A 197 -31.19 1.98 -5.09
N GLU A 198 -31.67 2.16 -6.33
CA GLU A 198 -30.85 1.99 -7.54
C GLU A 198 -29.64 2.94 -7.56
N SER A 199 -29.82 4.19 -7.12
CA SER A 199 -28.73 5.16 -7.03
C SER A 199 -27.67 4.75 -5.99
N PHE A 200 -28.09 4.29 -4.81
CA PHE A 200 -27.18 3.75 -3.79
C PHE A 200 -26.47 2.49 -4.25
N SER A 201 -27.18 1.60 -4.95
CA SER A 201 -26.64 0.37 -5.52
C SER A 201 -25.55 0.67 -6.56
N ARG A 202 -25.76 1.69 -7.41
CA ARG A 202 -24.76 2.15 -8.39
C ARG A 202 -23.51 2.72 -7.70
N GLU A 203 -23.69 3.59 -6.70
CA GLU A 203 -22.58 4.15 -5.93
C GLU A 203 -21.79 3.05 -5.20
N GLY A 204 -22.47 2.04 -4.68
CA GLY A 204 -21.86 0.86 -4.07
C GLY A 204 -20.98 0.07 -5.05
N LYS A 205 -21.45 -0.13 -6.29
CA LYS A 205 -20.64 -0.79 -7.36
C LYS A 205 -19.38 0.00 -7.70
N GLU A 206 -19.50 1.33 -7.84
CA GLU A 206 -18.35 2.21 -8.14
C GLU A 206 -17.32 2.18 -7.00
N LYS A 207 -17.78 2.23 -5.74
CA LYS A 207 -16.89 2.09 -4.57
C LYS A 207 -16.22 0.71 -4.51
N SER A 208 -16.96 -0.37 -4.80
CA SER A 208 -16.39 -1.73 -4.84
C SER A 208 -15.30 -1.86 -5.90
N ALA A 209 -15.54 -1.37 -7.11
CA ALA A 209 -14.54 -1.40 -8.20
C ALA A 209 -13.29 -0.58 -7.86
N THR A 210 -13.46 0.57 -7.22
CA THR A 210 -12.34 1.41 -6.76
C THR A 210 -11.52 0.69 -5.69
N LEU A 211 -12.20 0.07 -4.72
CA LEU A 211 -11.55 -0.68 -3.64
C LEU A 211 -10.78 -1.90 -4.16
N GLU A 212 -11.33 -2.62 -5.15
CA GLU A 212 -10.65 -3.73 -5.83
C GLU A 212 -9.36 -3.27 -6.52
N GLN A 213 -9.40 -2.11 -7.18
CA GLN A 213 -8.22 -1.52 -7.81
C GLN A 213 -7.16 -1.09 -6.77
N GLU A 214 -7.58 -0.49 -5.65
CA GLU A 214 -6.68 -0.16 -4.55
C GLU A 214 -6.03 -1.41 -3.94
N MET A 215 -6.79 -2.48 -3.73
CA MET A 215 -6.27 -3.75 -3.20
C MET A 215 -5.25 -4.38 -4.16
N ALA A 216 -5.51 -4.37 -5.47
CA ALA A 216 -4.58 -4.88 -6.46
C ALA A 216 -3.23 -4.13 -6.43
N LEU A 217 -3.27 -2.80 -6.34
CA LEU A 217 -2.07 -1.97 -6.21
C LEU A 217 -1.30 -2.24 -4.91
N LEU A 218 -2.00 -2.38 -3.79
CA LEU A 218 -1.38 -2.71 -2.50
C LEU A 218 -0.68 -4.09 -2.54
N VAL A 219 -1.30 -5.08 -3.19
CA VAL A 219 -0.71 -6.42 -3.34
C VAL A 219 0.55 -6.38 -4.21
N GLU A 220 0.52 -5.61 -5.30
CA GLU A 220 1.68 -5.43 -6.18
C GLU A 220 2.82 -4.71 -5.46
N GLU A 221 2.52 -3.63 -4.72
CA GLU A 221 3.51 -2.90 -3.95
C GLU A 221 4.14 -3.76 -2.85
N ARG A 222 3.32 -4.54 -2.12
CA ARG A 222 3.78 -5.53 -1.13
C ARG A 222 4.75 -6.52 -1.77
N SER A 223 4.37 -7.13 -2.90
CA SER A 223 5.19 -8.13 -3.58
C SER A 223 6.54 -7.55 -3.99
N ARG A 224 6.55 -6.33 -4.54
CA ARG A 224 7.77 -5.63 -4.93
C ARG A 224 8.68 -5.35 -3.73
N LYS A 225 8.12 -4.88 -2.61
CA LYS A 225 8.89 -4.54 -1.40
C LYS A 225 9.51 -5.77 -0.74
N LEU A 226 8.74 -6.86 -0.60
CA LEU A 226 9.24 -8.10 -0.03
C LEU A 226 10.36 -8.71 -0.89
N SER A 227 10.20 -8.70 -2.22
CA SER A 227 11.24 -9.16 -3.14
C SER A 227 12.52 -8.31 -3.01
N GLN A 228 12.42 -6.99 -2.81
CA GLN A 228 13.60 -6.14 -2.57
C GLN A 228 14.32 -6.47 -1.26
N ILE A 229 13.59 -6.84 -0.21
CA ILE A 229 14.20 -7.28 1.05
C ILE A 229 14.93 -8.61 0.85
N GLU A 230 14.28 -9.58 0.21
CA GLU A 230 14.88 -10.90 -0.08
C GLU A 230 16.14 -10.77 -0.93
N GLU A 231 16.14 -9.89 -1.94
CA GLU A 231 17.31 -9.66 -2.80
C GLU A 231 18.47 -9.06 -2.00
N ARG A 232 18.20 -8.04 -1.18
CA ARG A 232 19.20 -7.41 -0.30
C ARG A 232 19.78 -8.41 0.69
N GLU A 233 18.94 -9.23 1.27
CA GLU A 233 19.37 -10.26 2.20
C GLU A 233 20.28 -11.28 1.53
N LYS A 234 19.92 -11.77 0.34
CA LYS A 234 20.77 -12.68 -0.46
C LYS A 234 22.12 -12.06 -0.77
N GLU A 235 22.16 -10.76 -1.10
CA GLU A 235 23.39 -10.03 -1.36
C GLU A 235 24.25 -9.85 -0.09
N HIS A 236 23.63 -9.48 1.03
CA HIS A 236 24.29 -9.39 2.33
C HIS A 236 24.86 -10.74 2.77
N PHE A 237 24.09 -11.82 2.60
CA PHE A 237 24.49 -13.16 2.99
C PHE A 237 25.67 -13.67 2.16
N ARG A 238 25.64 -13.49 0.83
CA ARG A 238 26.79 -13.81 -0.04
C ARG A 238 28.06 -13.06 0.38
N THR A 239 27.92 -11.78 0.71
CA THR A 239 29.03 -10.96 1.19
C THR A 239 29.57 -11.50 2.52
N PHE A 240 28.68 -11.91 3.44
CA PHE A 240 29.05 -12.52 4.71
C PHE A 240 29.73 -13.90 4.52
N GLU A 241 29.25 -14.74 3.61
CA GLU A 241 29.88 -16.03 3.30
C GLU A 241 31.32 -15.84 2.80
N ASP A 242 31.55 -14.90 1.89
CA ASP A 242 32.88 -14.59 1.38
C ASP A 242 33.77 -14.01 2.48
N MET A 243 33.22 -13.18 3.38
CA MET A 243 33.93 -12.70 4.57
C MET A 243 34.32 -13.85 5.50
N ALA A 244 33.38 -14.72 5.87
CA ALA A 244 33.63 -15.85 6.76
C ALA A 244 34.73 -16.76 6.18
N ARG A 245 34.70 -17.03 4.88
CA ARG A 245 35.73 -17.84 4.20
C ARG A 245 37.12 -17.20 4.29
N GLY A 246 37.22 -15.89 4.04
CA GLY A 246 38.48 -15.14 4.17
C GLY A 246 39.00 -15.09 5.61
N PHE A 247 38.09 -14.93 6.58
CA PHE A 247 38.38 -14.98 8.01
C PHE A 247 38.95 -16.34 8.43
N ALA A 248 38.31 -17.45 8.01
CA ALA A 248 38.78 -18.82 8.23
C ALA A 248 40.23 -18.99 7.81
N HIS A 249 40.49 -18.55 6.57
CA HIS A 249 41.75 -18.76 5.92
C HIS A 249 42.84 -18.02 6.68
N LYS A 250 42.58 -16.78 7.09
CA LYS A 250 43.55 -15.96 7.82
C LYS A 250 43.82 -16.50 9.21
N ILE A 251 42.80 -16.92 9.97
CA ILE A 251 42.98 -17.59 11.27
C ILE A 251 43.83 -18.85 11.11
N ARG A 252 43.52 -19.69 10.12
CA ARG A 252 44.28 -20.92 9.90
C ARG A 252 45.76 -20.64 9.63
N VAL A 253 46.05 -19.57 8.88
CA VAL A 253 47.42 -19.14 8.58
C VAL A 253 48.14 -18.63 9.84
N THR A 254 47.53 -17.72 10.61
CA THR A 254 48.16 -17.14 11.81
C THR A 254 48.31 -18.17 12.93
N MET A 255 47.32 -19.05 13.12
CA MET A 255 47.40 -20.16 14.07
C MET A 255 48.48 -21.18 13.67
N GLY A 256 48.70 -21.39 12.36
CA GLY A 256 49.82 -22.20 11.88
C GLY A 256 51.18 -21.64 12.28
N VAL A 257 51.35 -20.31 12.26
CA VAL A 257 52.57 -19.63 12.73
C VAL A 257 52.75 -19.76 14.23
N VAL A 258 51.67 -19.60 15.00
CA VAL A 258 51.65 -19.79 16.47
C VAL A 258 52.07 -21.22 16.84
N SER A 259 51.41 -22.22 16.27
CA SER A 259 51.71 -23.64 16.54
C SER A 259 53.12 -24.03 16.08
N GLY A 260 53.55 -23.55 14.91
CA GLY A 260 54.91 -23.81 14.40
C GLY A 260 56.00 -23.20 15.27
N SER A 261 55.79 -21.97 15.76
CA SER A 261 56.72 -21.28 16.65
C SER A 261 56.79 -21.94 18.03
N LEU A 262 55.65 -22.38 18.58
CA LEU A 262 55.58 -23.13 19.84
C LEU A 262 56.27 -24.51 19.73
N ASN A 263 56.00 -25.29 18.67
CA ASN A 263 56.64 -26.59 18.45
C ASN A 263 58.15 -26.47 18.24
N SER A 264 58.59 -25.42 17.56
CA SER A 264 60.02 -25.14 17.36
C SER A 264 60.73 -24.77 18.65
N CYS A 265 60.04 -24.16 19.61
CA CYS A 265 60.58 -23.93 20.95
C CYS A 265 60.63 -25.23 21.78
N LEU A 266 59.57 -26.05 21.72
CA LEU A 266 59.54 -27.33 22.44
C LEU A 266 60.61 -28.33 21.95
N SER A 267 61.07 -28.20 20.71
CA SER A 267 62.01 -29.13 20.07
C SER A 267 63.49 -28.81 20.32
N ASP A 268 63.84 -27.63 20.82
CA ASP A 268 65.24 -27.18 21.00
C ASP A 268 65.44 -26.40 22.32
N PRO A 269 65.57 -27.09 23.46
CA PRO A 269 65.54 -26.45 24.79
C PRO A 269 66.67 -25.46 25.10
N GLU A 270 67.76 -25.44 24.31
CA GLU A 270 68.97 -24.65 24.62
C GLU A 270 69.03 -23.28 23.90
N ALA A 271 68.09 -22.98 23.01
CA ALA A 271 68.18 -21.82 22.12
C ALA A 271 67.60 -20.52 22.73
N GLY A 272 68.03 -20.13 23.94
CA GLY A 272 67.46 -19.05 24.78
C GLY A 272 67.06 -17.74 24.07
N ASP A 273 67.99 -17.07 23.36
CA ASP A 273 67.67 -15.82 22.66
C ASP A 273 66.78 -16.03 21.41
N ALA A 274 66.94 -17.16 20.72
CA ALA A 274 66.09 -17.53 19.60
C ALA A 274 64.66 -17.87 20.06
N HIS A 275 64.50 -18.44 21.26
CA HIS A 275 63.20 -18.68 21.90
C HIS A 275 62.50 -17.39 22.23
N LYS A 276 63.22 -16.41 22.76
CA LYS A 276 62.65 -15.10 23.09
C LYS A 276 62.12 -14.39 21.83
N ALA A 277 62.86 -14.47 20.72
CA ALA A 277 62.40 -13.96 19.42
C ALA A 277 61.17 -14.72 18.88
N ARG A 278 61.17 -16.06 18.95
CA ARG A 278 60.04 -16.91 18.52
C ARG A 278 58.78 -16.69 19.37
N LEU A 279 58.92 -16.59 20.69
CA LEU A 279 57.81 -16.31 21.61
C LEU A 279 57.25 -14.90 21.42
N SER A 280 58.11 -13.91 21.13
CA SER A 280 57.67 -12.57 20.76
C SER A 280 56.82 -12.59 19.47
N ALA A 281 57.27 -13.33 18.44
CA ALA A 281 56.53 -13.51 17.20
C ALA A 281 55.19 -14.26 17.41
N THR A 282 55.15 -15.23 18.32
CA THR A 282 53.91 -15.90 18.75
C THR A 282 52.95 -14.91 19.41
N GLY A 283 53.45 -14.07 20.32
CA GLY A 283 52.64 -13.05 20.99
C GLY A 283 52.09 -11.99 20.02
N GLU A 284 52.87 -11.59 19.01
CA GLU A 284 52.40 -10.72 17.93
C GLU A 284 51.32 -11.39 17.08
N SER A 285 51.50 -12.65 16.69
CA SER A 285 50.53 -13.41 15.90
C SER A 285 49.21 -13.63 16.66
N ALA A 286 49.27 -13.86 17.98
CA ALA A 286 48.09 -13.99 18.83
C ALA A 286 47.32 -12.66 18.96
N ARG A 287 48.02 -11.53 19.10
CA ARG A 287 47.38 -10.20 19.05
C ARG A 287 46.74 -9.93 17.69
N GLU A 288 47.39 -10.34 16.59
CA GLU A 288 46.83 -10.22 15.24
C GLU A 288 45.50 -10.99 15.09
N VAL A 289 45.41 -12.20 15.67
CA VAL A 289 44.16 -12.99 15.72
C VAL A 289 43.08 -12.29 16.52
N LEU A 290 43.39 -11.75 17.70
CA LEU A 290 42.41 -11.03 18.53
C LEU A 290 41.84 -9.83 17.79
N THR A 291 42.70 -9.00 17.19
CA THR A 291 42.22 -7.85 16.42
C THR A 291 41.48 -8.31 15.15
N LEU A 292 41.82 -9.46 14.55
CA LEU A 292 41.05 -10.02 13.42
C LEU A 292 39.63 -10.41 13.84
N ILE A 293 39.48 -10.99 15.03
CA ILE A 293 38.18 -11.32 15.63
C ILE A 293 37.39 -10.04 15.88
N GLU A 294 38.00 -9.02 16.48
CA GLU A 294 37.36 -7.72 16.71
C GLU A 294 36.92 -7.05 15.40
N ASP A 295 37.78 -7.03 14.37
CA ASP A 295 37.44 -6.49 13.03
C ASP A 295 36.29 -7.28 12.37
N PHE A 296 36.26 -8.60 12.55
CA PHE A 296 35.19 -9.46 12.03
C PHE A 296 33.88 -9.25 12.78
N LEU A 297 33.92 -9.12 14.11
CA LEU A 297 32.75 -8.80 14.93
C LEU A 297 32.20 -7.41 14.61
N ALA A 298 33.06 -6.39 14.44
CA ALA A 298 32.64 -5.06 14.00
C ALA A 298 32.00 -5.06 12.59
N LEU A 299 32.34 -6.05 11.76
CA LEU A 299 31.73 -6.25 10.44
C LEU A 299 30.49 -7.16 10.50
N ALA A 300 30.32 -7.95 11.56
CA ALA A 300 29.15 -8.81 11.76
C ALA A 300 28.04 -8.09 12.54
N GLU A 301 28.40 -7.28 13.53
CA GLU A 301 27.48 -6.46 14.30
C GLU A 301 26.87 -5.37 13.40
N THR A 302 25.54 -5.36 13.37
CA THR A 302 24.73 -4.29 12.79
C THR A 302 24.11 -3.48 13.92
N PRO A 303 24.82 -2.53 14.53
CA PRO A 303 24.13 -1.44 15.20
C PRO A 303 23.54 -0.55 14.10
N ASP A 304 22.27 -0.16 14.27
CA ASP A 304 21.75 1.00 13.56
C ASP A 304 22.67 2.18 13.87
N ALA A 305 23.25 2.81 12.84
CA ALA A 305 24.08 3.99 13.04
C ALA A 305 23.23 5.07 13.72
N ALA A 306 23.69 5.58 14.85
CA ALA A 306 22.98 6.62 15.58
C ALA A 306 23.24 7.98 14.91
N LEU A 307 22.55 8.22 13.79
CA LEU A 307 22.75 9.42 12.97
C LEU A 307 22.28 10.66 13.75
N MET A 308 23.22 11.54 14.07
CA MET A 308 22.98 12.82 14.73
C MET A 308 23.63 13.96 13.93
N PRO A 309 23.16 15.22 14.08
CA PRO A 309 23.85 16.36 13.50
C PRO A 309 25.28 16.49 14.04
N CYS A 310 26.28 16.34 13.16
CA CYS A 310 27.69 16.41 13.50
C CYS A 310 28.45 17.41 12.63
N ASP A 311 29.49 18.02 13.19
CA ASP A 311 30.45 18.86 12.46
C ASP A 311 31.43 17.98 11.67
N PRO A 312 31.45 18.05 10.32
CA PRO A 312 32.39 17.29 9.50
C PRO A 312 33.86 17.52 9.86
N ASN A 313 34.24 18.75 10.20
CA ASN A 313 35.63 19.08 10.50
C ASN A 313 36.10 18.45 11.82
N ARG A 314 35.17 18.28 12.78
CA ARG A 314 35.46 17.57 14.04
C ARG A 314 35.75 16.09 13.80
N ILE A 315 34.97 15.43 12.92
CA ILE A 315 35.18 14.03 12.52
C ILE A 315 36.54 13.87 11.82
N ALA A 316 36.85 14.75 10.86
CA ALA A 316 38.12 14.74 10.14
C ALA A 316 39.33 14.97 11.07
N ALA A 317 39.20 15.90 12.03
CA ALA A 317 40.24 16.18 13.01
C ALA A 317 40.49 15.00 13.97
N ALA A 318 39.43 14.35 14.44
CA ALA A 318 39.54 13.18 15.30
C ALA A 318 40.21 11.99 14.57
N ALA A 319 39.85 11.77 13.30
CA ALA A 319 40.45 10.73 12.48
C ALA A 319 41.95 10.98 12.22
N LEU A 320 42.32 12.23 11.94
CA LEU A 320 43.72 12.66 11.80
C LEU A 320 44.52 12.41 13.09
N GLY A 321 43.99 12.85 14.24
CA GLY A 321 44.64 12.66 15.54
C GLY A 321 44.88 11.18 15.86
N GLY A 322 43.92 10.31 15.51
CA GLY A 322 44.04 8.87 15.67
C GLY A 322 45.08 8.19 14.76
N ALA A 323 45.63 8.88 13.76
CA ALA A 323 46.61 8.35 12.80
C ALA A 323 48.02 8.97 12.95
N GLU A 324 48.20 9.98 13.80
CA GLU A 324 49.47 10.71 13.92
C GLU A 324 50.67 9.82 14.29
N ASP A 325 50.50 8.93 15.26
CA ASP A 325 51.60 8.08 15.73
C ASP A 325 52.04 7.08 14.66
N ALA A 326 51.08 6.54 13.90
CA ALA A 326 51.35 5.67 12.76
C ALA A 326 52.05 6.42 11.62
N ALA A 327 51.65 7.67 11.35
CA ALA A 327 52.30 8.52 10.35
C ALA A 327 53.75 8.85 10.74
N LYS A 328 54.00 9.19 12.01
CA LYS A 328 55.35 9.42 12.55
C LYS A 328 56.22 8.16 12.42
N ALA A 329 55.69 6.99 12.79
CA ALA A 329 56.40 5.72 12.67
C ALA A 329 56.72 5.34 11.22
N ALA A 330 55.85 5.68 10.27
CA ALA A 330 56.05 5.47 8.84
C ALA A 330 56.89 6.56 8.15
N GLY A 331 57.21 7.66 8.85
CA GLY A 331 57.89 8.82 8.27
C GLY A 331 57.05 9.61 7.27
N ALA A 332 55.72 9.50 7.31
CA ALA A 332 54.80 10.25 6.45
C ALA A 332 54.40 11.59 7.10
N ARG A 333 54.13 12.63 6.29
CA ARG A 333 53.57 13.91 6.77
C ARG A 333 52.06 13.91 6.59
N LEU A 334 51.31 14.19 7.65
CA LEU A 334 49.87 14.44 7.55
C LEU A 334 49.63 15.92 7.33
N GLU A 335 48.93 16.27 6.26
CA GLU A 335 48.54 17.64 5.93
C GLU A 335 47.01 17.74 5.96
N LYS A 336 46.49 18.83 6.53
CA LYS A 336 45.05 19.07 6.65
C LYS A 336 44.64 20.30 5.84
N SER A 337 43.56 20.17 5.08
CA SER A 337 42.96 21.25 4.29
C SER A 337 41.44 21.22 4.48
N LEU A 338 40.98 21.69 5.63
CA LEU A 338 39.56 21.63 6.01
C LEU A 338 38.83 22.90 5.58
N ALA A 339 37.73 22.77 4.84
CA ALA A 339 36.93 23.92 4.42
C ALA A 339 36.25 24.60 5.61
N GLU A 340 36.14 25.93 5.55
CA GLU A 340 35.43 26.73 6.53
C GLU A 340 33.92 26.70 6.31
N ASN A 341 33.14 26.86 7.39
CA ASN A 341 31.68 27.01 7.34
C ASN A 341 30.90 25.88 6.63
N LEU A 342 31.29 24.62 6.87
CA LEU A 342 30.54 23.46 6.38
C LEU A 342 29.23 23.28 7.17
N ASN A 343 28.16 22.91 6.45
CA ASN A 343 26.89 22.55 7.08
C ASN A 343 27.04 21.23 7.86
N PRO A 344 26.33 21.06 9.00
CA PRO A 344 26.29 19.80 9.73
C PRO A 344 25.74 18.65 8.87
N ILE A 345 26.34 17.47 9.02
CA ILE A 345 25.87 16.22 8.39
C ILE A 345 25.16 15.34 9.41
N GLN A 346 24.27 14.45 8.96
CA GLN A 346 23.70 13.40 9.80
C GLN A 346 24.66 12.22 9.86
N ALA A 347 25.34 12.02 10.98
CA ALA A 347 26.35 10.97 11.12
C ALA A 347 26.40 10.38 12.53
N ASP A 348 26.82 9.12 12.59
CA ASP A 348 27.41 8.52 13.79
C ASP A 348 28.89 8.92 13.84
N GLU A 349 29.22 9.86 14.72
CA GLU A 349 30.56 10.44 14.84
C GLU A 349 31.64 9.37 15.04
N ALA A 350 31.38 8.34 15.86
CA ALA A 350 32.35 7.31 16.17
C ALA A 350 32.60 6.38 14.97
N LEU A 351 31.52 5.94 14.33
CA LEU A 351 31.59 5.04 13.17
C LEU A 351 32.29 5.71 11.99
N LEU A 352 31.93 6.97 11.68
CA LEU A 352 32.52 7.71 10.56
C LEU A 352 33.98 8.12 10.85
N THR A 353 34.31 8.49 12.09
CA THR A 353 35.70 8.73 12.51
C THR A 353 36.55 7.48 12.32
N GLY A 354 36.05 6.31 12.73
CA GLY A 354 36.72 5.03 12.53
C GLY A 354 36.96 4.72 11.05
N ALA A 355 35.96 4.95 10.20
CA ALA A 355 36.07 4.78 8.76
C ALA A 355 37.16 5.67 8.15
N LEU A 356 37.13 6.98 8.42
CA LEU A 356 38.14 7.92 7.91
C LEU A 356 39.53 7.57 8.42
N LYS A 357 39.67 7.19 9.70
CA LYS A 357 40.95 6.74 10.26
C LYS A 357 41.51 5.54 9.50
N GLN A 358 40.70 4.54 9.17
CA GLN A 358 41.15 3.38 8.39
C GLN A 358 41.64 3.77 6.99
N LEU A 359 40.97 4.72 6.34
CA LEU A 359 41.37 5.24 5.05
C LEU A 359 42.68 6.04 5.13
N ILE A 360 42.85 6.87 6.16
CA ILE A 360 44.10 7.63 6.41
C ILE A 360 45.26 6.67 6.69
N LEU A 361 45.05 5.64 7.50
CA LEU A 361 46.08 4.62 7.77
C LEU A 361 46.49 3.88 6.49
N ASN A 362 45.53 3.56 5.60
CA ASN A 362 45.83 2.96 4.31
C ASN A 362 46.72 3.88 3.45
N ALA A 363 46.41 5.17 3.41
CA ALA A 363 47.17 6.20 2.69
C ALA A 363 48.59 6.39 3.25
N VAL A 364 48.73 6.46 4.58
CA VAL A 364 50.02 6.56 5.29
C VAL A 364 50.91 5.36 4.97
N GLU A 365 50.37 4.15 4.98
CA GLU A 365 51.14 2.95 4.68
C GLU A 365 51.49 2.77 3.20
N ALA A 366 50.75 3.39 2.29
CA ALA A 366 51.05 3.35 0.86
C ALA A 366 52.10 4.39 0.46
N SER A 367 52.21 5.44 1.27
CA SER A 367 53.07 6.60 1.04
C SER A 367 54.54 6.28 1.31
N PRO A 368 55.46 6.61 0.39
CA PRO A 368 56.90 6.56 0.65
C PRO A 368 57.29 7.48 1.82
N GLY A 369 58.34 7.11 2.56
CA GLY A 369 58.87 7.97 3.62
C GLY A 369 59.17 9.39 3.13
N GLY A 370 58.68 10.39 3.86
CA GLY A 370 58.82 11.82 3.54
C GLY A 370 57.74 12.41 2.61
N SER A 371 56.80 11.60 2.11
CA SER A 371 55.66 12.08 1.32
C SER A 371 54.49 12.54 2.20
N ALA A 372 53.62 13.38 1.62
CA ALA A 372 52.46 13.93 2.30
C ALA A 372 51.20 13.11 2.01
N VAL A 373 50.41 12.87 3.05
CA VAL A 373 49.02 12.42 2.98
C VAL A 373 48.13 13.61 3.32
N ILE A 374 47.29 14.00 2.37
CA ILE A 374 46.45 15.19 2.49
C ILE A 374 45.03 14.75 2.84
N VAL A 375 44.48 15.29 3.93
CA VAL A 375 43.08 15.11 4.31
C VAL A 375 42.36 16.45 4.16
N ALA A 376 41.35 16.49 3.30
CA ALA A 376 40.58 17.69 3.01
C ALA A 376 39.08 17.49 3.20
N THR A 377 38.37 18.55 3.55
CA THR A 377 36.91 18.60 3.55
C THR A 377 36.44 19.65 2.56
N GLU A 378 35.37 19.37 1.83
CA GLU A 378 34.76 20.30 0.88
C GLU A 378 33.24 20.21 1.00
N GLY A 379 32.56 21.35 0.96
CA GLY A 379 31.12 21.40 0.77
C GLY A 379 30.81 21.48 -0.72
N ASP A 380 29.80 20.76 -1.17
CA ASP A 380 29.27 20.86 -2.53
C ASP A 380 27.89 21.54 -2.48
N PRO A 381 27.81 22.83 -2.85
CA PRO A 381 26.56 23.59 -2.80
C PRO A 381 25.49 23.05 -3.76
N ASP A 382 25.89 22.42 -4.85
CA ASP A 382 24.99 21.97 -5.92
C ASP A 382 24.40 20.59 -5.63
N SER A 383 25.18 19.70 -5.00
CA SER A 383 24.72 18.36 -4.62
C SER A 383 24.15 18.28 -3.21
N GLY A 384 24.34 19.32 -2.39
CA GLY A 384 23.92 19.32 -0.99
C GLY A 384 24.65 18.25 -0.18
N SER A 385 25.96 18.12 -0.37
CA SER A 385 26.79 17.10 0.30
C SER A 385 28.07 17.70 0.91
N VAL A 386 28.68 16.93 1.81
CA VAL A 386 30.05 17.18 2.32
C VAL A 386 30.94 16.04 1.89
N ARG A 387 32.10 16.38 1.33
CA ARG A 387 33.11 15.44 0.86
C ARG A 387 34.35 15.45 1.74
N PHE A 388 34.79 14.29 2.17
CA PHE A 388 36.09 14.04 2.77
C PHE A 388 37.01 13.44 1.71
N LYS A 389 38.15 14.10 1.46
CA LYS A 389 39.14 13.67 0.47
C LYS A 389 40.42 13.27 1.19
N ILE A 390 40.94 12.09 0.85
CA ILE A 390 42.18 11.55 1.39
C ILE A 390 43.08 11.22 0.21
N ALA A 391 44.16 11.98 0.05
CA ALA A 391 45.10 11.83 -1.05
C ALA A 391 46.46 11.35 -0.55
N ASP A 392 47.02 10.33 -1.19
CA ASP A 392 48.39 9.86 -0.96
C ASP A 392 49.25 9.94 -2.23
N SER A 393 50.56 9.97 -2.02
CA SER A 393 51.58 9.93 -3.08
C SER A 393 52.20 8.54 -3.23
N GLY A 394 51.42 7.49 -2.94
CA GLY A 394 51.83 6.10 -3.05
C GLY A 394 52.03 5.62 -4.48
N PRO A 395 52.33 4.33 -4.67
CA PRO A 395 52.54 3.73 -6.01
C PRO A 395 51.26 3.70 -6.87
N GLY A 396 50.11 4.08 -6.31
CA GLY A 396 48.80 3.97 -6.97
C GLY A 396 48.33 2.52 -7.13
N ILE A 397 47.10 2.37 -7.62
CA ILE A 397 46.38 1.12 -7.75
C ILE A 397 45.95 0.97 -9.21
N ALA A 398 46.16 -0.20 -9.80
CA ALA A 398 45.66 -0.51 -11.14
C ALA A 398 44.12 -0.61 -11.13
N GLU A 399 43.47 -0.23 -12.24
CA GLU A 399 42.01 -0.12 -12.31
C GLU A 399 41.28 -1.44 -11.99
N ASP A 400 41.83 -2.57 -12.42
CA ASP A 400 41.33 -3.90 -12.13
C ASP A 400 41.42 -4.27 -10.64
N MET A 401 42.43 -3.73 -9.94
CA MET A 401 42.61 -3.88 -8.50
C MET A 401 41.74 -2.93 -7.69
N VAL A 402 41.42 -1.72 -8.19
CA VAL A 402 40.51 -0.78 -7.51
C VAL A 402 39.13 -1.43 -7.30
N ARG A 403 38.60 -2.14 -8.32
CA ARG A 403 37.33 -2.86 -8.21
C ARG A 403 37.36 -3.96 -7.16
N LYS A 404 38.51 -4.63 -6.99
CA LYS A 404 38.71 -5.70 -6.01
C LYS A 404 39.06 -5.18 -4.62
N ALA A 405 39.51 -3.94 -4.49
CA ALA A 405 39.96 -3.36 -3.22
C ALA A 405 38.86 -3.32 -2.16
N PHE A 406 37.59 -3.27 -2.57
CA PHE A 406 36.44 -3.30 -1.68
C PHE A 406 36.07 -4.70 -1.20
N GLN A 407 36.61 -5.75 -1.83
CA GLN A 407 36.34 -7.12 -1.43
C GLN A 407 37.01 -7.41 -0.09
N PRO A 408 36.27 -7.99 0.87
CA PRO A 408 36.83 -8.38 2.16
C PRO A 408 38.07 -9.27 2.00
N PHE A 409 39.08 -9.05 2.84
CA PHE A 409 40.35 -9.79 2.84
C PHE A 409 41.24 -9.62 1.60
N PHE A 410 40.83 -8.79 0.63
CA PHE A 410 41.68 -8.45 -0.50
C PHE A 410 42.80 -7.50 -0.05
N THR A 411 44.04 -7.92 -0.27
CA THR A 411 45.21 -7.09 0.00
C THR A 411 46.38 -7.53 -0.87
N THR A 412 47.14 -6.55 -1.39
CA THR A 412 48.42 -6.79 -2.05
C THR A 412 49.60 -6.77 -1.08
N LYS A 413 49.36 -6.39 0.19
CA LYS A 413 50.37 -6.25 1.24
C LYS A 413 50.41 -7.50 2.12
N LYS A 414 51.60 -8.10 2.28
CA LYS A 414 51.84 -9.36 3.05
C LYS A 414 51.43 -9.31 4.53
N LYS A 415 51.46 -8.14 5.18
CA LYS A 415 51.18 -7.95 6.62
C LYS A 415 49.81 -7.35 6.94
N ARG A 416 48.95 -7.07 5.94
CA ARG A 416 47.63 -6.46 6.18
C ARG A 416 46.52 -7.50 6.08
N LYS A 417 45.39 -7.17 6.70
CA LYS A 417 44.19 -8.02 6.78
C LYS A 417 43.25 -7.88 5.59
N GLY A 418 43.31 -6.76 4.86
CA GLY A 418 42.41 -6.49 3.73
C GLY A 418 40.97 -6.13 4.12
N LEU A 419 40.73 -5.70 5.36
CA LEU A 419 39.39 -5.35 5.85
C LEU A 419 39.11 -3.85 5.92
N GLY A 420 40.15 -3.00 5.99
CA GLY A 420 39.99 -1.57 6.29
C GLY A 420 39.13 -0.80 5.28
N LEU A 421 39.24 -1.10 3.98
CA LEU A 421 38.44 -0.43 2.95
C LEU A 421 36.99 -0.94 2.93
N THR A 422 36.78 -2.24 3.21
CA THR A 422 35.45 -2.84 3.34
C THR A 422 34.69 -2.29 4.55
N ILE A 423 35.36 -2.15 5.70
CA ILE A 423 34.80 -1.55 6.92
C ILE A 423 34.44 -0.08 6.65
N ALA A 424 35.35 0.68 6.03
CA ALA A 424 35.09 2.07 5.69
C ALA A 424 33.92 2.22 4.70
N LYS A 425 33.83 1.36 3.67
CA LYS A 425 32.72 1.34 2.71
C LYS A 425 31.38 1.07 3.41
N ARG A 426 31.33 0.06 4.27
CA ARG A 426 30.11 -0.26 5.03
C ARG A 426 29.68 0.86 5.96
N ALA A 427 30.63 1.49 6.66
CA ALA A 427 30.34 2.64 7.52
C ALA A 427 29.74 3.79 6.71
N VAL A 428 30.29 4.09 5.53
CA VAL A 428 29.74 5.11 4.62
C VAL A 428 28.37 4.73 4.09
N ASP A 429 28.12 3.46 3.78
CA ASP A 429 26.81 2.97 3.32
C ASP A 429 25.73 3.10 4.41
N LEU A 430 26.08 2.85 5.68
CA LEU A 430 25.21 3.08 6.84
C LEU A 430 24.85 4.57 7.02
N HIS A 431 25.68 5.47 6.50
CA HIS A 431 25.44 6.91 6.47
C HIS A 431 24.74 7.38 5.18
N HIS A 432 24.30 6.45 4.33
CA HIS A 432 23.74 6.72 3.00
C HIS A 432 24.67 7.53 2.09
N GLY A 433 25.98 7.46 2.34
CA GLY A 433 27.00 8.16 1.58
C GLY A 433 27.57 7.36 0.42
N THR A 434 28.52 7.97 -0.28
CA THR A 434 29.26 7.33 -1.38
C THR A 434 30.75 7.35 -1.09
N LEU A 435 31.44 6.24 -1.34
CA LEU A 435 32.91 6.14 -1.26
C LEU A 435 33.45 5.82 -2.66
N THR A 436 34.31 6.67 -3.19
CA THR A 436 34.96 6.51 -4.50
C THR A 436 36.48 6.52 -4.37
N VAL A 437 37.16 5.79 -5.26
CA VAL A 437 38.62 5.69 -5.31
C VAL A 437 39.08 6.03 -6.72
N THR A 438 39.90 7.07 -6.84
CA THR A 438 40.56 7.47 -8.08
C THR A 438 42.05 7.22 -7.93
N SER A 439 42.60 6.31 -8.73
CA SER A 439 44.02 5.93 -8.64
C SER A 439 44.55 5.49 -10.00
N ALA A 440 45.84 5.68 -10.21
CA ALA A 440 46.55 5.12 -11.34
C ALA A 440 47.99 4.77 -10.93
N PRO A 441 48.61 3.73 -11.54
CA PRO A 441 50.00 3.38 -11.25
C PRO A 441 50.94 4.58 -11.38
N GLY A 442 51.72 4.84 -10.34
CA GLY A 442 52.67 5.95 -10.23
C GLY A 442 52.07 7.33 -9.95
N LYS A 443 50.75 7.44 -9.77
CA LYS A 443 50.06 8.74 -9.55
C LYS A 443 49.43 8.91 -8.16
N GLY A 444 49.71 8.00 -7.22
CA GLY A 444 49.07 8.01 -5.91
C GLY A 444 47.60 7.61 -5.97
N THR A 445 46.88 7.84 -4.87
CA THR A 445 45.46 7.50 -4.73
C THR A 445 44.70 8.64 -4.08
N LEU A 446 43.51 8.92 -4.61
CA LEU A 446 42.53 9.82 -4.01
C LEU A 446 41.28 9.02 -3.64
N ILE A 447 40.97 9.00 -2.35
CA ILE A 447 39.73 8.44 -1.82
C ILE A 447 38.80 9.60 -1.49
N THR A 448 37.57 9.55 -1.98
CA THR A 448 36.53 10.55 -1.69
C THR A 448 35.35 9.87 -1.02
N VAL A 449 35.03 10.31 0.20
CA VAL A 449 33.83 9.93 0.95
C VAL A 449 32.85 11.11 0.91
N GLU A 450 31.64 10.88 0.42
CA GLU A 450 30.59 11.89 0.27
C GLU A 450 29.40 11.54 1.16
N ILE A 451 29.00 12.45 2.04
CA ILE A 451 27.83 12.32 2.91
C ILE A 451 26.82 13.42 2.54
N PHE A 452 25.57 13.04 2.29
CA PHE A 452 24.51 13.98 1.92
C PHE A 452 24.00 14.75 3.15
N LEU A 453 23.69 16.03 2.95
CA LEU A 453 23.04 16.85 3.96
C LEU A 453 21.61 16.36 4.20
N PRO A 454 21.07 16.56 5.42
CA PRO A 454 19.66 16.28 5.68
C PRO A 454 18.78 17.06 4.69
N ARG A 455 17.85 16.36 4.04
CA ARG A 455 16.83 17.02 3.22
C ARG A 455 15.97 17.90 4.14
N PRO A 456 15.66 19.15 3.76
CA PRO A 456 14.85 20.06 4.57
C PRO A 456 13.43 19.56 4.79
#